data_AF-A0A524D4R1-F1
#
_entry.id   AF-A0A524D4R1-F1
#
_cell.length_a   1.000
_cell.length_b   1.000
_cell.length_c   1.000
_cell.angle_alpha   90.00
_cell.angle_beta   90.00
_cell.angle_gamma   90.00
#
_symmetry.space_group_name_H-M   'P 1'
#
loop_
_entity.id
_entity.type
_entity.pdbx_description
1 polymer ?
#
loop_
_entity_poly.entity_id
_entity_poly.type
_entity_poly.pdbx_seq_one_letter_code
_entity_poly.pdbx_strand_id
1 'polypeptide(L)'
;MSVQKQQPKVAKVLQEDGEINDELDYALMNFLLKNRGTGYTPCQPKLVELENGEKAIQMNIDNTFVDKNNQLMGLGIVGKMYIDFESLKVIYCTPKEILEQNVEKLKEAGYEPQPRPKGKY
;
A
#
# COMPACT_ATOMS: atom_id res chain seq x y z
N MET A 1 -3.36 16.91 9.85
CA MET A 1 -2.76 16.91 8.49
C MET A 1 -3.73 16.21 7.57
N SER A 2 -4.11 16.85 6.48
CA SER A 2 -5.21 16.37 5.62
C SER A 2 -4.64 15.46 4.54
N VAL A 3 -4.89 14.15 4.65
CA VAL A 3 -4.69 13.22 3.53
C VAL A 3 -5.56 13.73 2.37
N GLN A 4 -4.97 13.90 1.18
CA GLN A 4 -5.71 14.38 0.03
C GLN A 4 -6.85 13.41 -0.28
N LYS A 5 -8.04 13.95 -0.59
CA LYS A 5 -9.22 13.13 -0.93
C LYS A 5 -9.11 12.48 -2.31
N GLN A 6 -8.30 13.05 -3.19
CA GLN A 6 -8.14 12.58 -4.57
C GLN A 6 -6.79 11.89 -4.73
N GLN A 7 -6.78 10.80 -5.50
CA GLN A 7 -5.56 10.08 -5.81
C GLN A 7 -4.66 10.96 -6.69
N PRO A 8 -3.38 11.15 -6.32
CA PRO A 8 -2.41 11.83 -7.16
C PRO A 8 -2.24 11.11 -8.51
N LYS A 9 -2.05 11.88 -9.58
CA LYS A 9 -1.70 11.35 -10.89
C LYS A 9 -0.19 11.28 -11.03
N VAL A 10 0.30 10.13 -11.46
CA VAL A 10 1.72 9.89 -11.74
C VAL A 10 2.02 10.38 -13.15
N ALA A 11 2.92 11.35 -13.26
CA ALA A 11 3.44 11.82 -14.54
C ALA A 11 4.51 10.88 -15.08
N LYS A 12 5.39 10.38 -14.20
CA LYS A 12 6.51 9.52 -14.58
C LYS A 12 6.92 8.59 -13.45
N VAL A 13 7.28 7.35 -13.78
CA VAL A 13 8.00 6.47 -12.85
C VAL A 13 9.49 6.75 -12.96
N LEU A 14 10.10 7.18 -11.86
CA LEU A 14 11.53 7.48 -11.78
C LEU A 14 12.34 6.22 -11.42
N GLN A 15 11.77 5.36 -10.59
CA GLN A 15 12.35 4.06 -10.21
C GLN A 15 11.23 3.04 -9.96
N GLU A 16 11.30 1.91 -10.65
CA GLU A 16 10.26 0.86 -10.63
C GLU A 16 10.27 0.00 -9.38
N ASP A 17 11.45 -0.23 -8.81
CA ASP A 17 11.66 -1.08 -7.64
C ASP A 17 12.59 -0.39 -6.66
N GLY A 18 12.32 -0.57 -5.37
CA GLY A 18 13.19 -0.06 -4.31
C GLY A 18 12.92 -0.77 -3.00
N GLU A 19 13.60 -0.28 -1.98
CA GLU A 19 13.40 -0.68 -0.60
C GLU A 19 13.27 0.61 0.23
N ILE A 20 12.42 0.55 1.24
CA ILE A 20 12.32 1.60 2.25
C ILE A 20 12.97 1.08 3.53
N ASN A 21 13.46 1.98 4.36
CA ASN A 21 14.02 1.56 5.65
C ASN A 21 12.92 1.04 6.60
N ASP A 22 13.33 0.22 7.57
CA ASP A 22 12.43 -0.41 8.54
C ASP A 22 11.58 0.59 9.32
N GLU A 23 12.13 1.78 9.61
CA GLU A 23 11.42 2.82 10.35
C GLU A 23 10.23 3.37 9.57
N LEU A 24 10.43 3.65 8.28
CA LEU A 24 9.37 4.07 7.38
C LEU A 24 8.38 2.93 7.18
N ASP A 25 8.83 1.71 6.92
CA ASP A 25 7.94 0.56 6.74
C ASP A 25 7.02 0.35 7.98
N TYR A 26 7.62 0.39 9.18
CA TYR A 26 6.90 0.32 10.44
C TYR A 26 5.90 1.48 10.60
N ALA A 27 6.28 2.70 10.25
CA ALA A 27 5.40 3.86 10.32
C ALA A 27 4.20 3.74 9.36
N LEU A 28 4.41 3.21 8.15
CA LEU A 28 3.35 3.03 7.16
C LEU A 28 2.41 1.87 7.53
N MET A 29 2.95 0.78 8.07
CA MET A 29 2.17 -0.31 8.65
C MET A 29 1.25 0.20 9.79
N ASN A 30 1.80 0.98 10.72
CA ASN A 30 1.01 1.58 11.80
C ASN A 30 -0.02 2.57 11.29
N PHE A 31 0.31 3.35 10.27
CA PHE A 31 -0.63 4.26 9.64
C PHE A 31 -1.83 3.50 9.06
N LEU A 32 -1.59 2.41 8.31
CA LEU A 32 -2.66 1.58 7.76
C LEU A 32 -3.50 0.93 8.85
N LEU A 33 -2.85 0.35 9.87
CA LEU A 33 -3.54 -0.25 11.00
C LEU A 33 -4.48 0.74 11.70
N LYS A 34 -4.00 1.97 11.97
CA LYS A 34 -4.78 3.00 12.67
C LYS A 34 -5.89 3.61 11.81
N ASN A 35 -5.67 3.77 10.51
CA ASN A 35 -6.58 4.56 9.65
C ASN A 35 -7.42 3.72 8.67
N ARG A 36 -7.08 2.45 8.44
CA ARG A 36 -7.77 1.53 7.52
C ARG A 36 -8.20 0.24 8.21
N GLY A 37 -7.47 -0.19 9.23
CA GLY A 37 -7.73 -1.39 10.01
C GLY A 37 -6.71 -2.50 9.71
N THR A 38 -6.99 -3.69 10.23
CA THR A 38 -6.14 -4.87 10.03
C THR A 38 -6.28 -5.43 8.62
N GLY A 39 -5.30 -6.25 8.22
CA GLY A 39 -5.32 -7.00 6.96
C GLY A 39 -4.92 -6.20 5.73
N TYR A 40 -4.14 -5.14 5.92
CA TYR A 40 -3.54 -4.35 4.85
C TYR A 40 -2.05 -4.20 5.10
N THR A 41 -1.24 -4.40 4.05
CA THR A 41 0.22 -4.30 4.12
C THR A 41 0.72 -3.44 2.96
N PRO A 42 1.53 -2.40 3.21
CA PRO A 42 2.16 -1.63 2.15
C PRO A 42 3.28 -2.47 1.53
N CYS A 43 3.44 -2.41 0.22
CA CYS A 43 4.48 -3.17 -0.49
C CYS A 43 4.85 -2.52 -1.83
N GLN A 44 5.90 -3.06 -2.47
CA GLN A 44 6.34 -2.67 -3.81
C GLN A 44 6.58 -1.16 -3.93
N PRO A 45 7.51 -0.60 -3.14
CA PRO A 45 7.79 0.83 -3.20
C PRO A 45 8.38 1.21 -4.55
N LYS A 46 7.87 2.31 -5.12
CA LYS A 46 8.32 2.91 -6.37
C LYS A 46 8.58 4.40 -6.17
N LEU A 47 9.60 4.94 -6.81
CA LEU A 47 9.79 6.39 -6.86
C LEU A 47 9.08 6.95 -8.09
N VAL A 48 8.18 7.90 -7.89
CA VAL A 48 7.39 8.51 -8.96
C VAL A 48 7.47 10.04 -8.91
N GLU A 49 7.26 10.66 -10.05
CA GLU A 49 7.01 12.09 -10.20
C GLU A 49 5.51 12.29 -10.44
N LEU A 50 4.89 13.16 -9.66
CA LEU A 50 3.48 13.52 -9.76
C LEU A 50 3.28 14.65 -10.78
N GLU A 51 2.06 14.82 -11.30
CA GLU A 51 1.75 15.87 -12.30
C GLU A 51 2.02 17.31 -11.81
N ASN A 52 2.08 17.54 -10.50
CA ASN A 52 2.46 18.83 -9.92
C ASN A 52 3.98 19.05 -9.82
N GLY A 53 4.79 18.11 -10.31
CA GLY A 53 6.26 18.14 -10.26
C GLY A 53 6.87 17.64 -8.96
N GLU A 54 6.06 17.24 -7.97
CA GLU A 54 6.55 16.69 -6.71
C GLU A 54 6.97 15.22 -6.88
N LYS A 55 7.98 14.79 -6.10
CA LYS A 55 8.39 13.39 -6.02
C LYS A 55 7.67 12.69 -4.88
N ALA A 56 7.19 11.49 -5.13
CA ALA A 56 6.55 10.67 -4.12
C ALA A 56 7.03 9.22 -4.18
N ILE A 57 7.03 8.56 -3.03
CA ILE A 57 7.11 7.11 -2.94
C ILE A 57 5.69 6.58 -3.11
N GLN A 58 5.43 5.87 -4.19
CA GLN A 58 4.20 5.12 -4.38
C GLN A 58 4.37 3.73 -3.78
N MET A 59 3.45 3.32 -2.91
CA MET A 59 3.35 1.95 -2.43
C MET A 59 1.99 1.37 -2.78
N ASN A 60 1.99 0.07 -3.08
CA ASN A 60 0.76 -0.70 -3.21
C ASN A 60 0.28 -1.17 -1.83
N ILE A 61 -1.02 -1.38 -1.69
CA ILE A 61 -1.64 -1.93 -0.48
C ILE A 61 -2.14 -3.33 -0.83
N ASP A 62 -1.53 -4.35 -0.25
CA ASP A 62 -1.93 -5.75 -0.37
C ASP A 62 -2.92 -6.11 0.74
N ASN A 63 -3.96 -6.88 0.43
CA ASN A 63 -4.85 -7.44 1.44
C ASN A 63 -4.25 -8.72 2.00
N THR A 64 -3.93 -8.73 3.28
CA THR A 64 -3.23 -9.83 3.94
C THR A 64 -4.02 -10.37 5.13
N PHE A 65 -3.82 -11.65 5.46
CA PHE A 65 -4.39 -12.26 6.66
C PHE A 65 -3.59 -13.48 7.08
N VAL A 66 -3.73 -13.91 8.33
CA VAL A 66 -3.12 -15.15 8.82
C VAL A 66 -4.14 -16.29 8.66
N ASP A 67 -3.74 -17.37 8.00
CA ASP A 67 -4.58 -18.55 7.83
C ASP A 67 -4.58 -19.45 9.08
N LYS A 68 -5.34 -20.55 9.03
CA LYS A 68 -5.42 -21.56 10.10
C LYS A 68 -4.09 -22.25 10.42
N ASN A 69 -3.09 -22.15 9.55
CA ASN A 69 -1.78 -22.77 9.69
C ASN A 69 -0.71 -21.78 10.17
N ASN A 70 -1.10 -20.58 10.64
CA ASN A 70 -0.18 -19.49 10.98
C ASN A 70 0.71 -19.09 9.79
N GLN A 71 0.17 -19.12 8.59
CA GLN A 71 0.80 -18.62 7.37
C GLN A 71 0.20 -17.27 6.98
N LEU A 72 1.07 -16.30 6.70
CA LEU A 72 0.65 -15.02 6.15
C LEU A 72 0.25 -15.24 4.68
N MET A 73 -1.00 -14.96 4.37
CA MET A 73 -1.57 -15.03 3.04
C MET A 73 -1.80 -13.61 2.51
N GLY A 74 -1.71 -13.45 1.18
CA GLY A 74 -2.07 -12.23 0.47
C GLY A 74 -3.12 -12.52 -0.59
N LEU A 75 -4.23 -11.78 -0.60
CA LEU A 75 -5.26 -11.88 -1.63
C LEU A 75 -4.89 -11.08 -2.89
N GLY A 76 -4.10 -10.02 -2.75
CA GLY A 76 -3.67 -9.17 -3.86
C GLY A 76 -3.78 -7.68 -3.57
N ILE A 77 -3.31 -6.88 -4.54
CA ILE A 77 -3.27 -5.42 -4.42
C ILE A 77 -4.68 -4.83 -4.51
N VAL A 78 -5.09 -4.11 -3.46
CA VAL A 78 -6.43 -3.53 -3.31
C VAL A 78 -6.42 -2.01 -3.24
N GLY A 79 -5.24 -1.39 -3.17
CA GLY A 79 -5.11 0.07 -3.13
C GLY A 79 -3.69 0.56 -3.29
N LYS A 80 -3.53 1.88 -3.12
CA LYS A 80 -2.25 2.57 -3.20
C LYS A 80 -2.13 3.64 -2.13
N MET A 81 -0.91 3.96 -1.79
CA MET A 81 -0.56 5.12 -0.98
C MET A 81 0.62 5.88 -1.59
N TYR A 82 0.63 7.19 -1.37
CA TYR A 82 1.69 8.08 -1.83
C TYR A 82 2.27 8.79 -0.63
N ILE A 83 3.58 8.74 -0.50
CA ILE A 83 4.37 9.35 0.56
C ILE A 83 5.23 10.42 -0.09
N ASP A 84 5.21 11.63 0.47
CA ASP A 84 6.08 12.71 0.03
C ASP A 84 7.55 12.29 0.20
N PHE A 85 8.35 12.43 -0.86
CA PHE A 85 9.74 11.93 -0.84
C PHE A 85 10.63 12.71 0.13
N GLU A 86 10.36 14.01 0.34
CA GLU A 86 11.19 14.86 1.20
C GLU A 86 10.76 14.80 2.67
N SER A 87 9.47 14.96 2.95
CA SER A 87 8.94 15.00 4.31
C SER A 87 8.54 13.65 4.89
N LEU A 88 8.54 12.59 4.07
CA LEU A 88 8.12 11.23 4.42
C LEU A 88 6.69 11.13 4.98
N LYS A 89 5.84 12.13 4.68
CA LYS A 89 4.45 12.17 5.11
C LYS A 89 3.55 11.52 4.07
N VAL A 90 2.53 10.80 4.55
CA VAL A 90 1.48 10.25 3.67
C VAL A 90 0.67 11.40 3.07
N ILE A 91 0.77 11.57 1.75
CA ILE A 91 -0.01 12.54 0.96
C ILE A 91 -1.39 11.98 0.65
N TYR A 92 -1.43 10.70 0.27
CA TYR A 92 -2.65 9.99 -0.11
C TYR A 92 -2.60 8.53 0.35
N CYS A 93 -3.75 7.99 0.72
CA CYS A 93 -3.95 6.57 0.92
C CYS A 93 -5.38 6.21 0.52
N THR A 94 -5.55 5.19 -0.32
CA THR A 94 -6.86 4.73 -0.79
C THR A 94 -7.86 4.65 0.37
N PRO A 95 -9.06 5.27 0.24
CA PRO A 95 -10.09 5.24 1.27
C PRO A 95 -10.49 3.81 1.66
N LYS A 96 -10.89 3.62 2.91
CA LYS A 96 -11.19 2.31 3.48
C LYS A 96 -12.32 1.61 2.70
N GLU A 97 -13.36 2.36 2.37
CA GLU A 97 -14.52 1.86 1.65
C GLU A 97 -14.14 1.33 0.25
N ILE A 98 -13.17 1.97 -0.40
CA ILE A 98 -12.64 1.52 -1.70
C ILE A 98 -11.77 0.27 -1.53
N LEU A 99 -10.97 0.19 -0.46
CA LEU A 99 -10.20 -1.02 -0.16
C LEU A 99 -11.12 -2.23 0.02
N GLU A 100 -12.17 -2.09 0.83
CA GLU A 100 -13.14 -3.15 1.10
C GLU A 100 -13.86 -3.60 -0.18
N GLN A 101 -14.32 -2.66 -1.00
CA GLN A 101 -14.91 -2.98 -2.31
C GLN A 101 -13.94 -3.71 -3.23
N ASN A 102 -12.66 -3.33 -3.24
CA ASN A 102 -11.66 -4.01 -4.06
C ASN A 102 -11.35 -5.42 -3.54
N VAL A 103 -11.35 -5.63 -2.22
CA VAL A 103 -11.25 -6.97 -1.61
C VAL A 103 -12.42 -7.84 -2.07
N GLU A 104 -13.65 -7.33 -2.04
CA GLU A 104 -14.84 -8.06 -2.49
C GLU A 104 -14.73 -8.44 -3.98
N LYS A 105 -14.34 -7.49 -4.84
CA LYS A 105 -14.13 -7.76 -6.27
C LYS A 105 -13.10 -8.87 -6.53
N LEU A 106 -12.00 -8.89 -5.77
CA LEU A 106 -11.00 -9.95 -5.90
C LEU A 106 -11.58 -11.31 -5.51
N LYS A 107 -12.37 -11.37 -4.44
CA LYS A 107 -13.05 -12.60 -4.01
C LYS A 107 -14.07 -13.08 -5.06
N GLU A 108 -14.88 -12.17 -5.59
CA GLU A 108 -15.89 -12.47 -6.62
C GLU A 108 -15.26 -12.94 -7.94
N ALA A 109 -14.11 -12.38 -8.30
CA ALA A 109 -13.33 -12.80 -9.46
C ALA A 109 -12.61 -14.14 -9.26
N GLY A 110 -12.72 -14.77 -8.08
CA GLY A 110 -12.14 -16.08 -7.78
C GLY A 110 -10.63 -16.04 -7.55
N TYR A 111 -10.07 -14.90 -7.17
CA TYR A 111 -8.67 -14.84 -6.76
C TYR A 111 -8.47 -15.63 -5.46
N GLU A 112 -7.59 -16.62 -5.51
CA GLU A 112 -7.22 -17.40 -4.35
C GLU A 112 -6.04 -16.76 -3.61
N PRO A 113 -6.13 -16.58 -2.27
CA PRO A 113 -5.03 -16.08 -1.47
C PRO A 113 -3.75 -16.89 -1.65
N GLN A 114 -2.63 -16.20 -1.84
CA GLN A 114 -1.32 -16.80 -2.04
C GLN A 114 -0.46 -16.66 -0.78
N PRO A 115 0.38 -17.66 -0.46
CA PRO A 115 1.30 -17.55 0.66
C PRO A 115 2.32 -16.44 0.42
N ARG A 116 2.49 -15.56 1.40
CA ARG A 116 3.54 -14.54 1.39
C ARG A 116 4.82 -15.15 1.98
N PRO A 117 6.00 -14.90 1.37
CA PRO A 117 7.25 -15.41 1.90
C PRO A 117 7.50 -14.86 3.31
N LYS A 118 7.83 -15.75 4.25
CA LYS A 118 8.28 -15.37 5.59
C LYS A 118 9.70 -14.81 5.46
N GLY A 119 9.86 -13.48 5.55
CA GLY A 119 11.18 -12.86 5.77
C GLY A 119 11.88 -12.25 4.55
N LYS A 120 11.24 -11.29 3.88
CA LYS A 120 11.96 -10.20 3.19
C LYS A 120 11.27 -8.89 3.52
N TYR A 121 11.47 -8.44 4.75
CA TYR A 121 11.32 -7.05 5.17
C TYR A 121 12.74 -6.60 5.50
#